data_AF-A0A1U6IUJ5-F1
#
_entry.id   AF-A0A1U6IUJ5-F1
#
_cell.length_a   1.000
_cell.length_b   1.000
_cell.length_c   1.000
_cell.angle_alpha   90.00
_cell.angle_beta   90.00
_cell.angle_gamma   90.00
#
_symmetry.space_group_name_H-M   'P 1'
#
loop_
_entity.id
_entity.type
_entity.pdbx_description
1 polymer ?
#
loop_
_entity_poly.entity_id
_entity_poly.type
_entity_poly.pdbx_seq_one_letter_code
_entity_poly.pdbx_strand_id
1 'polypeptide(L)' 'MTPRADLAAVAPDLFKPWYTFSMQVEKCGLEKSLLELVKIRASQINGCANCLNMHTADARRASDTKAYIKWERQDA' A
#
# COMPACT_ATOMS: atom_id res chain seq x y z
N MET A 1 -1.92 -12.41 8.80
CA MET A 1 -0.62 -12.17 9.46
C MET A 1 -0.91 -11.78 10.89
N THR A 2 -0.27 -12.41 11.88
CA THR A 2 -0.47 -12.05 13.30
C THR A 2 0.51 -10.94 13.67
N PRO A 3 0.04 -9.75 14.09
CA PRO A 3 0.93 -8.66 14.50
C PRO A 3 1.64 -9.00 15.82
N ARG A 4 2.93 -8.63 15.93
CA ARG A 4 3.71 -8.80 17.18
C ARG A 4 3.43 -7.70 18.20
N ALA A 5 3.00 -6.53 17.74
CA ALA A 5 2.67 -5.38 18.58
C ALA A 5 1.60 -4.54 17.88
N ASP A 6 0.77 -3.87 18.66
CA ASP A 6 -0.11 -2.81 18.21
C ASP A 6 0.64 -1.47 18.33
N LEU A 7 1.17 -0.97 17.21
CA LEU A 7 1.96 0.27 17.17
C LEU A 7 1.18 1.49 17.65
N ALA A 8 -0.13 1.53 17.43
CA ALA A 8 -0.96 2.64 17.88
C ALA A 8 -1.09 2.66 19.41
N ALA A 9 -1.12 1.49 20.04
CA ALA A 9 -1.16 1.36 21.50
C ALA A 9 0.22 1.55 22.16
N VAL A 10 1.28 0.95 21.61
CA VAL A 10 2.61 0.94 22.25
C VAL A 10 3.45 2.19 21.97
N ALA A 11 3.19 2.90 20.87
CA ALA A 11 3.97 4.07 20.46
C ALA A 11 3.10 5.14 19.76
N PRO A 12 2.05 5.68 20.41
CA PRO A 12 1.09 6.60 19.80
C PRO A 12 1.74 7.87 19.24
N ASP A 13 2.73 8.42 19.94
CA ASP A 13 3.42 9.67 19.55
C ASP A 13 4.29 9.50 18.30
N LEU A 14 4.69 8.27 17.96
CA LEU A 14 5.40 7.96 16.72
C LEU A 14 4.43 7.53 15.60
N PHE A 15 3.40 6.75 15.96
CA PHE A 15 2.44 6.23 15.00
C PHE A 15 1.57 7.33 14.38
N LYS A 16 1.07 8.27 15.20
CA LYS A 16 0.14 9.31 14.73
C LYS A 16 0.76 10.26 13.70
N PRO A 17 1.98 10.81 13.87
CA PRO A 17 2.61 11.63 12.84
C PRO A 17 2.89 10.83 11.55
N TRP A 18 3.36 9.59 11.68
CA TRP A 18 3.62 8.71 10.53
C TRP A 18 2.33 8.44 9.73
N TYR A 19 1.24 8.10 10.41
CA TYR A 19 -0.05 7.86 9.77
C TYR A 19 -0.58 9.13 9.09
N THR A 20 -0.46 10.27 9.77
CA THR A 20 -0.85 11.58 9.21
C THR A 20 -0.07 11.88 7.93
N PHE A 21 1.24 11.66 7.93
CA PHE A 21 2.08 11.81 6.74
C PHE A 21 1.60 10.89 5.60
N SER A 22 1.31 9.62 5.88
CA SER A 22 0.80 8.70 4.83
C SER A 22 -0.51 9.20 4.20
N MET A 23 -1.41 9.79 5.01
CA MET A 23 -2.66 10.37 4.51
C MET A 23 -2.46 11.65 3.70
N GLN A 24 -1.40 12.41 3.98
CA GLN A 24 -1.05 13.59 3.18
C GLN A 24 -0.45 13.21 1.83
N VAL A 25 0.35 12.13 1.78
CA VAL A 25 0.89 11.60 0.51
C VAL A 25 -0.22 11.21 -0.46
N GLU A 26 -1.36 10.71 0.03
CA GLU A 26 -2.54 10.45 -0.82
C GLU A 26 -3.08 11.69 -1.54
N LYS A 27 -2.74 12.89 -1.05
CA LYS A 27 -3.22 14.17 -1.56
C LYS A 27 -2.10 14.98 -2.24
N CYS A 28 -0.97 14.36 -2.58
CA CYS A 28 0.19 15.06 -3.12
C CYS A 28 0.06 15.49 -4.60
N GLY A 29 -1.10 15.23 -5.23
CA GLY A 29 -1.38 15.58 -6.62
C GLY A 29 -0.98 14.50 -7.65
N LEU A 30 -0.41 13.37 -7.20
CA LEU A 30 -0.19 12.22 -8.05
C LEU A 30 -1.45 11.37 -8.22
N GLU A 31 -1.56 10.70 -9.36
CA GLU A 31 -2.64 9.75 -9.62
C GLU A 31 -2.59 8.59 -8.62
N LYS A 32 -3.77 8.14 -8.16
CA LYS A 32 -3.88 7.02 -7.22
C LYS A 32 -3.25 5.73 -7.76
N SER A 33 -3.39 5.45 -9.06
CA SER A 33 -2.79 4.25 -9.67
C SER A 33 -1.25 4.27 -9.57
N LEU A 34 -0.63 5.42 -9.85
CA LEU A 34 0.81 5.61 -9.73
C LEU A 34 1.27 5.48 -8.27
N LEU A 35 0.54 6.09 -7.33
CA LEU A 35 0.84 5.97 -5.91
C LEU A 35 0.84 4.51 -5.44
N GLU A 36 -0.16 3.71 -5.84
CA GLU A 36 -0.20 2.30 -5.46
C GLU A 36 0.92 1.48 -6.13
N LEU A 37 1.29 1.75 -7.38
CA LEU A 37 2.44 1.08 -8.03
C LEU A 37 3.76 1.36 -7.30
N VAL A 38 4.01 2.60 -6.88
CA VAL A 38 5.19 2.97 -6.08
C VAL A 38 5.21 2.20 -4.76
N LYS A 39 4.07 2.14 -4.06
CA LYS A 39 3.97 1.43 -2.77
C LYS A 39 4.11 -0.08 -2.93
N ILE A 40 3.56 -0.67 -3.99
CA ILE A 40 3.76 -2.09 -4.34
C ILE A 40 5.25 -2.35 -4.54
N ARG A 41 5.94 -1.55 -5.36
CA ARG A 41 7.36 -1.77 -5.64
C ARG A 41 8.24 -1.61 -4.40
N ALA A 42 7.98 -0.59 -3.59
CA ALA A 42 8.67 -0.41 -2.31
C ALA A 42 8.43 -1.59 -1.35
N SER A 43 7.20 -2.12 -1.30
CA SER A 43 6.85 -3.27 -0.47
C SER A 43 7.58 -4.55 -0.90
N GLN A 44 7.75 -4.76 -2.22
CA GLN A 44 8.53 -5.89 -2.75
C GLN A 44 10.01 -5.78 -2.37
N ILE A 45 10.62 -4.61 -2.56
CA ILE A 45 12.04 -4.37 -2.22
C ILE A 45 12.28 -4.60 -0.72
N ASN A 46 11.34 -4.15 0.12
CA ASN A 46 11.45 -4.27 1.57
C ASN A 46 10.93 -5.60 2.13
N GLY A 47 10.44 -6.52 1.28
CA GLY A 47 9.92 -7.81 1.73
C GLY A 47 8.71 -7.72 2.67
N CYS A 48 7.89 -6.66 2.59
CA CYS A 48 6.76 -6.47 3.49
C CYS A 48 5.48 -7.08 2.92
N ALA A 49 5.18 -8.33 3.28
CA ALA A 49 4.01 -9.06 2.80
C ALA A 49 2.67 -8.37 3.12
N ASN A 50 2.56 -7.72 4.28
CA ASN A 50 1.34 -6.99 4.67
C ASN A 50 1.09 -5.79 3.77
N CYS A 51 2.11 -4.96 3.55
CA CYS A 51 2.00 -3.81 2.65
C CYS A 51 1.77 -4.25 1.21
N LEU A 52 2.45 -5.31 0.76
CA LEU A 52 2.27 -5.84 -0.59
C LEU A 52 0.82 -6.29 -0.82
N ASN A 53 0.22 -7.03 0.13
CA ASN A 53 -1.16 -7.48 0.02
C ASN A 53 -2.15 -6.29 0.00
N MET A 54 -1.97 -5.34 0.91
CA MET A 54 -2.83 -4.15 1.01
C MET A 54 -2.76 -3.30 -0.26
N HIS A 55 -1.57 -2.91 -0.69
CA HIS A 55 -1.42 -2.03 -1.86
C HIS A 55 -1.79 -2.72 -3.18
N THR A 56 -1.62 -4.03 -3.30
CA THR A 56 -2.11 -4.76 -4.48
C THR A 56 -3.64 -4.76 -4.54
N ALA A 57 -4.32 -4.93 -3.40
CA ALA A 57 -5.77 -4.84 -3.35
C ALA A 57 -6.25 -3.42 -3.67
N ASP A 58 -5.56 -2.40 -3.19
CA ASP A 58 -5.88 -0.98 -3.43
C ASP A 58 -5.66 -0.59 -4.89
N ALA A 59 -4.55 -1.04 -5.49
CA ALA A 59 -4.27 -0.84 -6.92
C ALA A 59 -5.37 -1.43 -7.81
N ARG A 60 -5.84 -2.64 -7.48
CA ARG A 60 -6.95 -3.28 -8.21
C ARG A 60 -8.23 -2.45 -8.15
N ARG A 61 -8.60 -1.95 -6.96
CA ARG A 61 -9.77 -1.08 -6.78
C ARG A 61 -9.64 0.26 -7.51
N ALA A 62 -8.43 0.82 -7.59
CA ALA A 62 -8.18 2.04 -8.36
C ALA A 62 -8.25 1.79 -9.88
N SER A 63 -7.83 0.61 -10.34
CA SER A 63 -7.76 0.23 -11.75
C SER A 63 -9.10 -0.15 -12.40
N ASP A 64 -10.20 -0.26 -11.62
CA ASP A 64 -11.57 -0.38 -12.17
C ASP A 64 -11.95 0.85 -13.05
N THR A 65 -11.16 1.92 -12.96
CA THR A 65 -11.06 2.99 -13.96
C THR A 65 -10.09 2.59 -15.10
N LYS A 66 -10.42 1.54 -15.86
CA LYS A 66 -9.81 1.14 -17.15
C LYS A 66 -8.30 1.47 -17.34
N ALA A 67 -7.38 0.75 -16.68
CA ALA A 67 -6.05 0.44 -17.24
C ALA A 67 -5.25 -0.52 -16.33
N TYR A 68 -4.96 -1.71 -16.88
CA TYR A 68 -3.82 -2.58 -16.59
C TYR A 68 -3.48 -2.93 -15.14
N ILE A 69 -4.19 -3.92 -14.57
CA ILE A 69 -3.54 -5.04 -13.85
C ILE A 69 -4.36 -6.34 -14.09
N LYS A 70 -4.22 -6.95 -15.28
CA LYS A 70 -4.60 -8.36 -15.50
C LYS A 70 -3.40 -9.24 -15.13
N TRP A 71 -3.26 -9.61 -13.86
CA TRP A 71 -2.37 -10.71 -13.46
C TRP A 71 -3.15 -12.03 -13.59
N GLU A 72 -3.52 -12.41 -14.82
CA GLU A 72 -3.73 -13.84 -15.11
C GLU A 72 -2.33 -14.44 -15.20
N ARG A 73 -1.95 -15.27 -14.22
CA ARG A 73 -0.82 -16.18 -14.39
C ARG A 73 -1.12 -17.00 -15.65
N GLN A 74 -0.35 -16.79 -16.71
CA GLN A 74 -0.34 -17.69 -17.88
C GLN A 74 0.55 -18.91 -17.67
N ASP A 75 1.07 -19.12 -16.45
CA ASP A 75 1.92 -20.26 -16.12
C ASP A 75 1.25 -21.11 -15.02
N ALA A 76 0.33 -21.97 -15.46
CA ALA A 76 -0.09 -23.21 -14.81
C ALA A 76 -0.50 -24.21 -15.89
#